data_AF-A0A6I7NLG5-F1
#
_entry.id   AF-A0A6I7NLG5-F1
#
_cell.length_a   1.000
_cell.length_b   1.000
_cell.length_c   1.000
_cell.angle_alpha   90.00
_cell.angle_beta   90.00
_cell.angle_gamma   90.00
#
_symmetry.space_group_name_H-M   'P 1'
#
loop_
_entity.id
_entity.type
_entity.pdbx_description
1 polymer ?
#
loop_
_entity_poly.entity_id
_entity_poly.type
_entity_poly.pdbx_seq_one_letter_code
_entity_poly.pdbx_strand_id
1 'polypeptide(L)'
;MINHISRETLRHRHRLSHQQIDDILNEKTGKKYLPEKMVQLNKLSQFFDLTSEFDKHNLWYVNLKGPLLSQRIYDDPAVRIWRDFDFLTKP
;
A
#
# COMPACT_ATOMS: atom_id res chain seq x y z
N MET A 1 23.20 -9.65 16.09
CA MET A 1 22.71 -10.61 15.06
C MET A 1 21.19 -10.64 15.14
N ILE A 2 20.50 -10.15 14.11
CA ILE A 2 19.06 -10.39 13.99
C ILE A 2 18.94 -11.86 13.60
N ASN A 3 18.40 -12.68 14.51
CA ASN A 3 18.06 -14.08 14.24
C ASN A 3 17.32 -14.15 12.89
N HIS A 4 17.66 -15.11 12.03
CA HIS A 4 17.10 -15.29 10.69
C HIS A 4 15.57 -15.12 10.68
N ILE A 5 15.09 -13.91 10.38
CA ILE A 5 13.68 -13.61 10.24
C ILE A 5 13.28 -14.11 8.84
N SER A 6 12.31 -15.04 8.80
CA SER A 6 11.84 -15.59 7.52
C SER A 6 11.04 -14.57 6.72
N ARG A 7 11.04 -14.72 5.39
CA ARG A 7 10.16 -13.98 4.48
C ARG A 7 8.69 -14.05 4.90
N GLU A 8 8.26 -15.23 5.36
CA GLU A 8 6.91 -15.45 5.89
C GLU A 8 6.63 -14.57 7.12
N THR A 9 7.58 -14.49 8.06
CA THR A 9 7.46 -13.61 9.24
C THR A 9 7.38 -12.15 8.81
N LEU A 10 8.25 -11.68 7.91
CA LEU A 10 8.20 -10.30 7.42
C LEU A 10 6.87 -10.00 6.71
N ARG A 11 6.36 -10.96 5.92
CA ARG A 11 5.15 -10.79 5.13
C ARG A 11 3.88 -10.79 5.97
N HIS A 12 3.74 -11.72 6.90
CA HIS A 12 2.49 -11.95 7.61
C HIS A 12 2.45 -11.29 8.98
N ARG A 13 3.56 -11.29 9.72
CA ARG A 13 3.66 -10.62 11.03
C ARG A 13 3.92 -9.13 10.88
N HIS A 14 4.90 -8.76 10.05
CA HIS A 14 5.30 -7.35 9.88
C HIS A 14 4.61 -6.64 8.72
N ARG A 15 3.81 -7.37 7.93
CA ARG A 15 3.01 -6.84 6.81
C ARG A 15 3.83 -6.05 5.78
N LEU A 16 5.09 -6.44 5.60
CA LEU A 16 5.95 -5.87 4.58
C LEU A 16 5.54 -6.38 3.20
N SER A 17 5.66 -5.52 2.19
CA SER A 17 5.50 -5.98 0.81
C SER A 17 6.68 -6.82 0.36
N HIS A 18 6.48 -7.57 -0.73
CA HIS A 18 7.53 -8.38 -1.32
C HIS A 18 8.75 -7.57 -1.75
N GLN A 19 8.59 -6.30 -2.12
CA GLN A 19 9.68 -5.39 -2.42
C GLN A 19 10.47 -5.02 -1.16
N GLN A 20 9.79 -4.65 -0.08
CA GLN A 20 10.44 -4.35 1.20
C GLN A 20 11.17 -5.57 1.77
N ILE A 21 10.62 -6.78 1.58
CA ILE A 21 11.27 -8.01 2.03
C ILE A 21 12.50 -8.31 1.17
N ASP A 22 12.40 -8.11 -0.14
CA ASP A 22 13.54 -8.24 -1.04
C ASP A 22 14.68 -7.32 -0.63
N ASP A 23 14.38 -6.06 -0.28
CA ASP A 23 15.36 -5.09 0.20
C ASP A 23 16.01 -5.53 1.53
N ILE A 24 15.24 -6.11 2.45
CA ILE A 24 15.74 -6.57 3.77
C ILE A 24 16.59 -7.84 3.65
N LEU A 25 16.16 -8.79 2.82
CA LEU A 25 16.82 -10.10 2.66
C LEU A 25 17.86 -10.10 1.52
N ASN A 26 18.03 -8.97 0.82
CA ASN A 26 18.85 -8.83 -0.39
C ASN A 26 18.46 -9.85 -1.48
N GLU A 27 17.17 -10.07 -1.66
CA GLU A 27 16.58 -10.95 -2.66
C GLU A 27 16.09 -10.17 -3.88
N LYS A 28 15.78 -10.85 -4.98
CA LYS A 28 15.16 -10.25 -6.18
C LYS A 28 13.99 -11.09 -6.67
N THR A 29 13.01 -11.29 -5.80
CA THR A 29 11.84 -12.13 -6.04
C THR A 29 10.59 -11.36 -6.44
N GLY A 30 10.62 -10.03 -6.49
CA GLY A 30 9.46 -9.17 -6.77
C GLY A 30 8.65 -9.57 -8.00
N LYS A 31 9.30 -10.09 -9.06
CA LYS A 31 8.61 -10.61 -10.26
C LYS A 31 7.67 -11.78 -9.97
N LYS A 32 7.97 -12.61 -8.96
CA LYS A 32 7.12 -13.73 -8.55
C LYS A 32 5.79 -13.27 -7.94
N TYR A 33 5.74 -12.03 -7.45
CA TYR A 33 4.61 -11.49 -6.70
C TYR A 33 3.91 -10.34 -7.44
N LEU A 34 4.10 -10.25 -8.77
CA LEU A 34 3.40 -9.27 -9.61
C LEU A 34 1.87 -9.32 -9.47
N PRO A 35 1.21 -10.50 -9.39
CA PRO A 35 -0.24 -10.54 -9.19
C PRO A 35 -0.73 -9.79 -7.94
N GLU A 36 0.02 -9.86 -6.83
CA GLU A 36 -0.33 -9.10 -5.63
C GLU A 36 -0.17 -7.59 -5.82
N LYS A 37 0.90 -7.16 -6.51
CA LYS A 37 1.10 -5.74 -6.84
C LYS A 37 0.00 -5.23 -7.76
N MET A 38 -0.44 -6.03 -8.74
CA MET A 38 -1.58 -5.69 -9.59
C MET A 38 -2.88 -5.48 -8.79
N VAL A 39 -3.14 -6.32 -7.77
CA VAL A 39 -4.31 -6.12 -6.89
C VAL A 39 -4.24 -4.78 -6.17
N GLN A 40 -3.07 -4.36 -5.66
CA GLN A 40 -2.92 -3.05 -5.01
C GLN A 40 -3.11 -1.90 -6.01
N LEU A 41 -2.58 -2.03 -7.24
CA LEU A 41 -2.75 -1.03 -8.29
C LEU A 41 -4.22 -0.88 -8.72
N ASN A 42 -4.96 -1.99 -8.83
CA ASN A 42 -6.39 -1.95 -9.15
C ASN A 42 -7.17 -1.20 -8.06
N LYS A 43 -6.88 -1.47 -6.79
CA LYS A 43 -7.50 -0.71 -5.72
C LYS A 43 -7.07 0.77 -5.76
N LEU A 44 -5.81 1.08 -6.11
CA LEU A 44 -5.36 2.47 -6.23
C LEU A 44 -6.14 3.22 -7.32
N SER A 45 -6.49 2.55 -8.41
CA SER A 45 -7.43 3.10 -9.40
C SER A 45 -8.78 3.44 -8.75
N GLN A 46 -9.34 2.51 -7.97
CA GLN A 46 -10.61 2.74 -7.26
C GLN A 46 -10.52 3.89 -6.24
N PHE A 47 -9.35 4.08 -5.61
CA PHE A 47 -9.11 5.23 -4.76
C PHE A 47 -9.22 6.54 -5.54
N PHE A 48 -8.58 6.63 -6.72
CA PHE A 48 -8.66 7.81 -7.57
C PHE A 48 -10.08 8.06 -8.09
N ASP A 49 -10.80 7.01 -8.48
CA ASP A 49 -12.19 7.11 -8.93
C ASP A 49 -13.06 7.71 -7.81
N LEU A 50 -12.93 7.20 -6.58
CA LEU A 50 -13.68 7.68 -5.43
C LEU A 50 -13.35 9.14 -5.07
N THR A 51 -12.07 9.51 -5.02
CA THR A 51 -11.67 10.89 -4.73
C THR A 51 -12.11 11.86 -5.83
N SER A 52 -12.12 11.40 -7.08
CA SER A 52 -12.62 12.21 -8.20
C SER A 52 -14.12 12.49 -8.06
N GLU A 53 -14.91 11.51 -7.59
CA GLU A 53 -16.33 11.74 -7.30
C GLU A 53 -16.53 12.69 -6.10
N PHE A 54 -15.70 12.61 -5.06
CA PHE A 54 -15.73 13.62 -4.00
C PHE A 54 -15.46 15.03 -4.52
N ASP A 55 -14.41 15.20 -5.32
CA ASP A 55 -14.04 16.49 -5.91
C ASP A 55 -15.17 17.04 -6.81
N LYS A 56 -15.71 16.19 -7.68
CA LYS A 56 -16.81 16.54 -8.60
C LYS A 56 -18.08 16.99 -7.86
N HIS A 57 -18.36 16.39 -6.71
CA HIS A 57 -19.50 16.75 -5.86
C HIS A 57 -19.17 17.85 -4.83
N ASN A 58 -17.98 18.47 -4.90
CA ASN A 58 -17.48 19.46 -3.94
C ASN A 58 -17.56 18.98 -2.48
N LEU A 59 -17.37 17.68 -2.27
CA LEU A 59 -17.34 17.09 -0.93
C LEU A 59 -15.95 17.31 -0.35
N TRP A 60 -15.91 17.91 0.85
CA TRP A 60 -14.66 18.01 1.58
C TRP A 60 -14.27 16.65 2.16
N TYR A 61 -13.02 16.25 1.94
CA TYR A 61 -12.46 15.03 2.54
C TYR A 61 -10.97 15.18 2.85
N VAL A 62 -10.48 14.32 3.74
CA VAL A 62 -9.05 14.08 3.98
C VAL A 62 -8.81 12.58 3.98
N ASN A 63 -7.89 12.10 3.14
CA ASN A 63 -7.40 10.73 3.25
C ASN A 63 -6.45 10.62 4.46
N LEU A 64 -6.79 9.74 5.40
CA LEU A 64 -6.04 9.58 6.65
C LEU A 64 -4.87 8.60 6.52
N LYS A 65 -4.95 7.56 5.66
CA LYS A 65 -4.01 6.42 5.63
C LYS A 65 -3.89 5.79 4.22
N GLY A 66 -3.48 4.52 4.16
CA GLY A 66 -3.44 3.74 2.93
C GLY A 66 -2.43 4.25 1.88
N PRO A 67 -2.87 4.46 0.62
CA PRO A 67 -1.95 4.74 -0.48
C PRO A 67 -1.25 6.09 -0.35
N LEU A 68 -1.94 7.13 0.15
CA LEU A 68 -1.36 8.46 0.30
C LEU A 68 -0.24 8.49 1.35
N LEU A 69 -0.42 7.78 2.47
CA LEU A 69 0.62 7.63 3.48
C LEU A 69 1.83 6.87 2.91
N SER A 70 1.58 5.85 2.09
CA SER A 70 2.62 5.05 1.46
C SER A 70 3.45 5.91 0.48
N GLN A 71 2.79 6.71 -0.36
CA GLN A 71 3.44 7.70 -1.22
C GLN A 71 4.36 8.62 -0.42
N ARG A 72 3.89 9.16 0.71
CA ARG A 72 4.66 10.14 1.51
C ARG A 72 5.91 9.55 2.17
N ILE A 73 5.87 8.27 2.57
CA ILE A 73 6.99 7.65 3.29
C ILE A 73 7.99 7.00 2.33
N TYR A 74 7.52 6.47 1.20
CA TYR A 74 8.31 5.56 0.34
C TYR A 74 8.34 5.95 -1.14
N ASP A 75 7.63 7.00 -1.55
CA ASP A 75 7.48 7.42 -2.95
C ASP A 75 6.80 6.38 -3.87
N ASP A 76 6.16 5.35 -3.31
CA ASP A 76 5.35 4.36 -4.01
C ASP A 76 4.04 4.10 -3.21
N PRO A 77 2.85 4.37 -3.78
CA PRO A 77 1.57 4.25 -3.08
C PRO A 77 1.12 2.79 -2.89
N ALA A 78 1.72 1.85 -3.63
CA ALA A 78 1.44 0.42 -3.62
C ALA A 78 2.55 -0.40 -2.91
N VAL A 79 3.56 0.26 -2.33
CA VAL A 79 4.65 -0.41 -1.60
C VAL A 79 4.20 -1.06 -0.30
N ARG A 80 3.08 -0.64 0.28
CA ARG A 80 2.48 -1.25 1.46
C ARG A 80 1.16 -1.87 1.08
N ILE A 81 0.84 -2.96 1.76
CA ILE A 81 -0.47 -3.58 1.61
C ILE A 81 -1.46 -2.87 2.51
N TRP A 82 -2.56 -2.42 1.93
CA TRP A 82 -3.66 -1.81 2.62
C TRP A 82 -4.98 -2.55 2.25
N ARG A 83 -5.90 -2.58 3.21
CA ARG A 83 -7.15 -3.34 3.08
C ARG A 83 -8.29 -2.46 2.61
N ASP A 84 -8.33 -1.26 3.17
CA ASP A 84 -9.39 -0.26 3.15
C ASP A 84 -8.83 1.15 2.88
N PHE A 85 -9.76 2.08 2.66
CA PHE A 85 -9.48 3.51 2.56
C PHE A 85 -10.18 4.25 3.69
N ASP A 86 -9.42 5.02 4.45
CA ASP A 86 -9.94 5.84 5.54
C ASP A 86 -10.07 7.29 5.08
N PHE A 87 -11.30 7.79 5.02
CA PHE A 87 -11.61 9.18 4.70
C PHE A 87 -12.27 9.88 5.89
N LEU A 88 -11.76 11.06 6.23
CA LEU A 88 -12.44 12.01 7.10
C LEU A 88 -13.26 12.96 6.23
N THR A 89 -14.57 13.06 6.46
CA THR A 89 -15.46 13.98 5.74
C THR A 89 -16.05 15.02 6.70
N LYS A 90 -16.58 16.12 6.15
CA LYS A 90 -17.47 16.99 6.93
C LYS A 90 -18.83 16.29 7.09
N PRO A 91 -19.55 16.52 8.21
CA PRO A 91 -20.91 16.04 8.39
C PRO A 91 -21.86 16.57 7.32
#